data_AF-A0A196MJR6-F1
#
_entry.id   AF-A0A196MJR6-F1
#
_cell.length_a   1.000
_cell.length_b   1.000
_cell.length_c   1.000
_cell.angle_alpha   90.00
_cell.angle_beta   90.00
_cell.angle_gamma   90.00
#
_symmetry.space_group_name_H-M   'P 1'
#
loop_
_entity.id
_entity.type
_entity.pdbx_description
1 polymer ?
#
loop_
_entity_poly.entity_id
_entity_poly.type
_entity_poly.pdbx_seq_one_letter_code
_entity_poly.pdbx_strand_id
1 'polypeptide(L)'
;MAQIVTALYLLFMLVAGWRLFGIGWSRLARLATAAGLILPIPLLVLIPALLHPERPFAGLLQSVGIALLICGILCMAGGWSAARLRAGRRK
;
A
#
# COMPACT_ATOMS: atom_id res chain seq x y z
N MET A 1 15.34 -8.69 9.85
CA MET A 1 15.34 -7.31 9.30
C MET A 1 14.19 -7.07 8.33
N ALA A 2 14.03 -7.87 7.27
CA ALA A 2 12.97 -7.69 6.25
C ALA A 2 11.54 -7.62 6.83
N GLN A 3 11.20 -8.51 7.77
CA GLN A 3 9.88 -8.54 8.41
C GLN A 3 9.52 -7.24 9.14
N ILE A 4 10.49 -6.61 9.80
CA ILE A 4 10.29 -5.35 10.52
C ILE A 4 9.99 -4.23 9.52
N VAL A 5 10.74 -4.17 8.41
CA VAL A 5 10.51 -3.19 7.34
C VAL A 5 9.13 -3.38 6.72
N THR A 6 8.73 -4.62 6.45
CA THR A 6 7.38 -4.93 5.93
C THR A 6 6.28 -4.53 6.92
N ALA A 7 6.44 -4.84 8.21
CA ALA A 7 5.46 -4.46 9.23
C ALA A 7 5.33 -2.94 9.34
N LEU A 8 6.45 -2.20 9.34
CA LEU A 8 6.46 -0.75 9.36
C LEU A 8 5.79 -0.16 8.11
N TYR A 9 6.07 -0.73 6.93
CA TYR A 9 5.41 -0.33 5.67
C TYR A 9 3.89 -0.51 5.76
N LEU A 10 3.39 -1.65 6.24
CA LEU A 10 1.96 -1.92 6.33
C LEU A 10 1.27 -1.02 7.37
N LEU A 11 1.90 -0.81 8.52
CA LEU A 11 1.41 0.14 9.53
C LEU A 11 1.37 1.57 8.99
N PHE A 12 2.40 1.97 8.24
CA PHE A 12 2.43 3.27 7.59
C PHE A 12 1.28 3.43 6.59
N MET A 13 1.01 2.42 5.74
CA MET A 13 -0.12 2.44 4.80
C MET A 13 -1.47 2.54 5.51
N LEU A 14 -1.63 1.86 6.65
CA LEU A 14 -2.83 1.94 7.49
C LEU A 14 -3.04 3.35 8.03
N VAL A 15 -2.00 3.96 8.62
CA VAL A 15 -2.06 5.33 9.15
C VAL A 15 -2.25 6.36 8.04
N ALA A 16 -1.60 6.18 6.90
CA ALA A 16 -1.76 7.04 5.73
C ALA A 16 -3.19 6.99 5.18
N GLY A 17 -3.79 5.81 5.06
CA GLY A 17 -5.19 5.64 4.67
C GLY A 17 -6.16 6.32 5.63
N TRP A 18 -5.89 6.24 6.93
CA TRP A 18 -6.65 6.97 7.94
C TRP A 18 -6.55 8.49 7.75
N ARG A 19 -5.33 9.01 7.55
CA ARG A 19 -5.09 10.45 7.37
C ARG A 19 -5.70 10.98 6.08
N LEU A 20 -5.58 10.25 4.98
CA LEU A 20 -6.14 10.62 3.66
C LEU A 20 -7.65 10.83 3.70
N PHE A 21 -8.39 10.12 4.57
CA PHE A 21 -9.83 10.34 4.75
C PHE A 21 -10.16 11.74 5.31
N GLY A 22 -9.36 12.21 6.27
CA GLY A 22 -9.60 13.47 6.97
C GLY A 22 -9.21 14.73 6.20
N ILE A 23 -8.43 14.60 5.13
CA ILE A 23 -7.95 15.73 4.35
C ILE A 23 -9.00 16.11 3.29
N GLY A 24 -9.43 17.37 3.23
CA GLY A 24 -10.47 17.89 2.31
C GLY A 24 -10.11 17.88 0.81
N TRP A 25 -9.14 17.08 0.37
CA TRP A 25 -8.72 16.98 -1.02
C TRP A 25 -9.79 16.38 -1.94
N SER A 26 -9.68 16.70 -3.23
CA SER A 26 -10.47 16.09 -4.29
C SER A 26 -10.23 14.57 -4.33
N ARG A 27 -11.24 13.80 -4.78
CA ARG A 27 -11.14 12.34 -4.89
C ARG A 27 -9.93 11.91 -5.71
N LEU A 28 -9.64 12.65 -6.77
CA LEU A 28 -8.53 12.36 -7.68
C LEU A 28 -7.17 12.58 -7.00
N ALA A 29 -7.00 13.67 -6.25
CA ALA A 29 -5.77 13.92 -5.49
C ALA A 29 -5.52 12.86 -4.41
N ARG A 30 -6.59 12.38 -3.74
CA ARG A 30 -6.49 11.28 -2.77
C ARG A 30 -6.06 9.97 -3.41
N LEU A 31 -6.64 9.63 -4.57
CA LEU A 31 -6.28 8.42 -5.32
C LEU A 31 -4.84 8.48 -5.86
N ALA A 32 -4.44 9.62 -6.42
CA ALA A 32 -3.07 9.83 -6.89
C ALA A 32 -2.06 9.68 -5.74
N THR A 33 -2.36 10.24 -4.57
CA THR A 33 -1.51 10.10 -3.39
C THR A 33 -1.46 8.66 -2.89
N ALA A 34 -2.61 7.98 -2.83
CA ALA A 34 -2.67 6.57 -2.44
C ALA A 34 -1.82 5.70 -3.38
N ALA A 35 -1.94 5.90 -4.70
CA ALA A 35 -1.14 5.21 -5.69
C ALA A 35 0.37 5.52 -5.53
N GLY A 36 0.72 6.79 -5.36
CA GLY A 36 2.11 7.23 -5.16
C GLY A 36 2.75 6.68 -3.88
N LEU A 37 1.95 6.39 -2.85
CA LEU A 37 2.43 5.75 -1.62
C LEU A 37 2.57 4.23 -1.78
N ILE A 38 1.59 3.57 -2.40
CA ILE A 38 1.54 2.11 -2.48
C ILE A 38 2.52 1.57 -3.53
N LEU A 39 2.61 2.19 -4.71
CA LEU A 39 3.26 1.60 -5.88
C LEU A 39 4.80 1.49 -5.82
N PRO A 40 5.57 2.45 -5.28
CA PRO A 40 7.03 2.43 -5.41
C PRO A 40 7.68 1.17 -4.83
N ILE A 41 7.27 0.74 -3.63
CA ILE A 41 7.88 -0.40 -2.94
C ILE A 41 7.60 -1.73 -3.66
N PRO A 42 6.35 -2.10 -4.00
CA PRO A 42 6.07 -3.27 -4.82
C PRO A 42 6.72 -3.23 -6.19
N LEU A 43 6.75 -2.07 -6.87
CA LEU A 43 7.35 -1.93 -8.20
C LEU A 43 8.85 -2.20 -8.18
N LEU A 44 9.58 -1.78 -7.14
CA LEU A 44 11.00 -2.08 -7.00
C LEU A 44 11.31 -3.58 -7.03
N VAL A 45 10.37 -4.41 -6.55
CA VAL A 45 10.53 -5.87 -6.52
C VAL A 45 9.91 -6.52 -7.77
N LEU A 46 8.81 -5.96 -8.28
CA LEU A 46 8.06 -6.53 -9.39
C LEU A 46 8.69 -6.22 -10.76
N ILE A 47 9.21 -5.01 -10.97
CA ILE A 47 9.86 -4.61 -12.24
C ILE A 47 11.01 -5.56 -12.61
N PRO A 48 12.00 -5.85 -11.74
CA PRO A 48 13.09 -6.75 -12.11
C PRO A 48 12.59 -8.18 -12.38
N ALA A 49 11.56 -8.64 -11.68
CA ALA A 49 10.96 -9.94 -11.94
C ALA A 49 10.27 -10.02 -13.31
N LEU A 50 9.65 -8.93 -13.76
CA LEU A 50 8.99 -8.84 -15.07
C LEU A 50 9.97 -8.64 -16.23
N LEU A 51 11.05 -7.88 -16.00
CA LEU A 51 12.06 -7.60 -17.02
C LEU A 51 13.03 -8.76 -17.25
N HIS A 52 13.27 -9.58 -16.22
CA HIS A 52 14.21 -10.70 -16.28
C HIS A 52 13.61 -11.99 -15.71
N PRO A 53 12.55 -12.53 -16.35
CA PRO A 53 11.87 -13.75 -15.88
C PRO A 53 12.78 -14.99 -15.84
N GLU A 54 13.85 -15.00 -16.64
CA GLU A 54 14.86 -16.06 -16.70
C GLU A 54 15.79 -16.13 -15.48
N ARG A 55 15.84 -15.07 -14.65
CA ARG A 55 16.73 -15.02 -13.48
C ARG A 55 16.24 -15.95 -12.37
N PRO A 56 17.16 -16.58 -11.61
CA PRO A 56 16.77 -17.30 -10.41
C PRO A 56 16.02 -16.36 -9.47
N PHE A 57 14.96 -16.87 -8.82
CA PHE A 57 14.07 -16.13 -7.90
C PHE A 57 13.07 -15.15 -8.52
N ALA A 58 12.99 -15.00 -9.85
CA ALA A 58 12.00 -14.10 -10.48
C ALA A 58 10.56 -14.37 -10.02
N GLY A 59 10.14 -15.64 -9.96
CA GLY A 59 8.81 -16.01 -9.44
C GLY A 59 8.60 -15.68 -7.95
N LEU A 60 9.66 -15.72 -7.14
CA LEU A 60 9.59 -15.33 -5.73
C LEU A 60 9.46 -13.81 -5.59
N LEU A 61 10.25 -13.04 -6.34
CA LEU A 61 10.12 -11.57 -6.37
C LEU A 61 8.74 -11.14 -6.88
N GLN A 62 8.22 -11.82 -7.90
CA GLN A 62 6.88 -11.56 -8.42
C GLN A 62 5.80 -11.82 -7.36
N SER A 63 5.84 -12.96 -6.67
CA SER A 63 4.85 -13.27 -5.62
C SER A 63 4.95 -12.32 -4.41
N VAL A 64 6.17 -11.94 -4.00
CA VAL A 64 6.38 -10.94 -2.93
C VAL A 64 5.88 -9.56 -3.35
N GLY A 65 6.18 -9.12 -4.57
CA GLY A 65 5.71 -7.84 -5.10
C GLY A 65 4.19 -7.76 -5.14
N ILE A 66 3.53 -8.82 -5.64
CA ILE A 66 2.07 -8.91 -5.67
C ILE A 66 1.49 -8.92 -4.25
N ALA A 67 2.06 -9.71 -3.33
CA ALA A 67 1.60 -9.77 -1.95
C ALA A 67 1.72 -8.40 -1.25
N LEU A 68 2.84 -7.69 -1.43
CA LEU A 68 3.04 -6.34 -0.88
C LEU A 68 2.03 -5.33 -1.43
N LEU A 69 1.70 -5.44 -2.72
CA LEU A 69 0.72 -4.57 -3.37
C LEU A 69 -0.68 -4.81 -2.81
N ILE A 70 -1.11 -6.07 -2.73
CA ILE A 70 -2.41 -6.45 -2.16
C ILE A 70 -2.50 -6.01 -0.70
N CYS A 71 -1.51 -6.35 0.13
CA CYS A 71 -1.49 -5.99 1.54
C CYS A 71 -1.47 -4.46 1.75
N GLY A 72 -0.69 -3.72 0.95
CA GLY A 72 -0.66 -2.26 1.00
C GLY A 72 -2.01 -1.62 0.68
N ILE A 73 -2.71 -2.12 -0.36
CA ILE A 73 -4.06 -1.69 -0.71
C ILE A 73 -5.04 -1.99 0.44
N LEU A 74 -5.01 -3.20 0.98
CA LEU A 74 -5.89 -3.61 2.08
C LEU A 74 -5.66 -2.77 3.34
N CYS A 75 -4.39 -2.52 3.71
CA CYS A 75 -4.06 -1.65 4.84
C CYS A 75 -4.56 -0.21 4.61
N MET A 76 -4.35 0.34 3.42
CA MET A 76 -4.83 1.69 3.11
C MET A 76 -6.36 1.80 3.14
N ALA A 77 -7.06 0.81 2.55
CA ALA A 77 -8.52 0.72 2.59
C ALA A 77 -9.05 0.52 4.01
N GLY A 78 -8.35 -0.29 4.83
CA GLY A 78 -8.66 -0.49 6.24
C GLY A 78 -8.56 0.80 7.04
N GLY A 79 -7.49 1.57 6.85
CA GLY A 79 -7.28 2.86 7.52
C GLY A 79 -8.37 3.87 7.18
N TRP A 80 -8.72 3.96 5.88
CA TRP A 80 -9.81 4.81 5.41
C TRP A 80 -11.16 4.37 6.01
N SER A 81 -11.44 3.07 5.99
CA SER A 81 -12.70 2.51 6.51
C SER A 81 -12.85 2.80 8.00
N ALA A 82 -11.78 2.62 8.78
CA ALA A 82 -11.78 2.90 10.20
C ALA A 82 -11.98 4.41 10.50
N ALA A 83 -11.37 5.29 9.70
CA ALA A 83 -11.59 6.73 9.80
C ALA A 83 -13.04 7.12 9.47
N ARG A 84 -13.63 6.50 8.43
CA ARG A 84 -15.04 6.68 8.05
C ARG A 84 -16.00 6.25 9.17
N LEU A 85 -15.77 5.08 9.76
CA LEU A 85 -16.55 4.57 10.89
C LEU A 85 -16.45 5.48 12.13
N ARG A 86 -15.26 6.04 12.41
CA ARG A 86 -15.09 7.00 13.50
C ARG A 86 -15.83 8.31 13.24
N ALA A 87 -15.80 8.82 12.01
CA ALA A 87 -16.54 10.03 11.64
C ALA A 87 -18.06 9.83 11.74
N GLY A 88 -18.56 8.63 11.40
CA GLY A 88 -19.97 8.27 11.57
C GLY A 88 -20.40 8.17 13.04
N ARG A 89 -19.52 7.70 13.94
CA ARG A 89 -19.79 7.61 15.40
C ARG A 89 -19.75 8.95 16.15
N ARG A 90 -19.28 10.02 15.51
CA ARG A 90 -19.21 11.38 16.09
C ARG A 90 -20.37 12.28 15.65
N LYS A 91 -21.25 11.76 14.78
CA LYS A 91 -22.56 12.34 14.53
C LYS A 91 -23.57 11.68 15.46
#